data_AF-A0A9E5Y681-F1
#
_entry.id   AF-A0A9E5Y681-F1
#
_cell.length_a   1.000
_cell.length_b   1.000
_cell.length_c   1.000
_cell.angle_alpha   90.00
_cell.angle_beta   90.00
_cell.angle_gamma   90.00
#
_symmetry.space_group_name_H-M   'P 1'
#
loop_
_entity.id
_entity.type
_entity.pdbx_description
1 polymer ?
#
loop_
_entity_poly.entity_id
_entity_poly.type
_entity_poly.pdbx_seq_one_letter_code
_entity_poly.pdbx_strand_id
1 'polypeptide(L)' 'MIALLILMFTGIILLEVPGLVKKKMWRELAAFSVLLLIGMALIMPQAFGVVLPNPSEAVAALFRPLAELLE' A
#
# COMPACT_ATOMS: atom_id res chain seq x y z
N MET A 1 3.31 -5.90 -14.31
CA MET A 1 2.96 -5.07 -13.13
C MET A 1 4.00 -5.16 -12.02
N ILE A 2 4.40 -6.35 -11.57
CA ILE A 2 5.37 -6.54 -10.47
C ILE A 2 6.72 -5.86 -10.72
N ALA A 3 7.28 -5.95 -11.95
CA ALA A 3 8.56 -5.30 -12.28
C ALA A 3 8.55 -3.77 -12.12
N LEU A 4 7.42 -3.11 -12.46
CA LEU A 4 7.25 -1.67 -12.28
C LEU A 4 7.20 -1.27 -10.81
N LEU A 5 6.54 -2.09 -9.99
CA LEU A 5 6.49 -1.88 -8.54
C LEU A 5 7.88 -1.99 -7.91
N ILE A 6 8.64 -3.02 -8.27
CA ILE A 6 10.02 -3.20 -7.79
C ILE A 6 10.88 -1.99 -8.18
N LEU A 7 10.77 -1.53 -9.43
CA LEU A 7 11.54 -0.39 -9.93
C LEU A 7 11.15 0.91 -9.21
N MET A 8 9.86 1.12 -8.95
CA MET A 8 9.36 2.26 -8.17
C MET A 8 9.89 2.24 -6.73
N PHE A 9 9.71 1.15 -5.99
CA PHE A 9 10.20 1.04 -4.61
C PHE A 9 11.73 1.19 -4.53
N THR A 10 12.46 0.61 -5.49
CA THR A 10 13.92 0.75 -5.57
C THR A 10 14.33 2.20 -5.81
N GLY A 11 13.65 2.91 -6.70
CA GLY A 11 13.90 4.32 -6.97
C GLY A 11 13.68 5.21 -5.74
N ILE A 12 12.58 4.98 -5.01
CA ILE A 12 12.27 5.71 -3.77
C ILE A 12 13.37 5.45 -2.72
N ILE A 13 13.73 4.19 -2.49
CA ILE A 13 14.80 3.80 -1.55
C ILE A 13 16.12 4.48 -1.92
N LEU A 14 16.51 4.46 -3.19
CA LEU A 14 17.78 5.06 -3.65
C LEU A 14 17.82 6.58 -3.52
N LEU A 15 16.68 7.27 -3.55
CA LEU A 15 16.63 8.72 -3.38
C LEU A 15 16.59 9.12 -1.91
N GLU A 16 15.76 8.46 -1.10
CA GLU A 16 15.54 8.85 0.29
C GLU A 16 16.57 8.25 1.25
N VAL A 17 16.84 6.94 1.20
CA VAL A 17 17.72 6.26 2.17
C VAL A 17 19.11 6.87 2.28
N PRO A 18 19.86 7.18 1.19
CA PRO A 18 21.18 7.77 1.35
C PRO A 18 21.13 9.18 1.92
N GLY A 19 20.06 9.95 1.67
CA GLY A 19 19.85 11.27 2.27
C GLY A 19 19.62 11.18 3.78
N LEU A 20 18.79 10.22 4.21
CA LEU A 20 18.48 9.99 5.62
C LEU A 20 19.65 9.41 6.41
N VAL A 21 20.38 8.46 5.83
CA VAL A 21 21.56 7.84 6.46
C VAL A 21 22.69 8.87 6.62
N LYS A 22 22.96 9.70 5.59
CA LYS A 22 23.97 10.76 5.68
C LYS A 22 23.66 11.78 6.78
N LYS A 23 22.39 12.08 7.00
CA LYS A 23 21.96 13.02 8.06
C LYS A 23 21.79 12.36 9.45
N LYS A 24 22.09 11.06 9.60
CA LYS A 24 21.84 10.27 10.82
C LYS A 24 20.40 10.38 11.33
N MET A 25 19.45 10.54 10.41
CA MET A 25 18.02 10.72 10.66
C MET A 25 17.33 9.36 10.84
N TRP A 26 17.70 8.63 11.89
CA TRP A 26 17.23 7.26 12.13
C TRP A 26 15.73 7.17 12.42
N ARG A 27 15.16 8.23 13.04
CA ARG A 27 13.72 8.30 13.32
C ARG A 27 12.93 8.46 12.03
N GLU A 28 13.39 9.33 11.14
CA GLU A 28 12.75 9.51 9.84
C GLU A 28 12.97 8.28 8.95
N LEU A 29 14.12 7.61 9.04
CA LEU A 29 14.36 6.35 8.33
C LEU A 29 13.38 5.27 8.78
N ALA A 30 13.10 5.19 10.08
CA ALA A 30 12.10 4.28 10.63
C ALA A 30 10.69 4.63 10.14
N ALA A 31 10.29 5.91 10.20
CA ALA A 31 8.98 6.35 9.70
C ALA A 31 8.80 6.05 8.20
N PHE A 32 9.83 6.35 7.40
CA PHE A 32 9.87 6.03 5.98
C PHE A 32 9.76 4.53 5.72
N SER A 33 10.52 3.72 6.46
CA SER A 33 10.49 2.25 6.32
C SER A 33 9.12 1.67 6.68
N VAL A 34 8.47 2.19 7.72
CA VAL A 34 7.11 1.79 8.11
C VAL A 34 6.11 2.14 7.01
N LEU A 35 6.16 3.36 6.48
CA LEU A 35 5.29 3.77 5.37
C LEU A 35 5.52 2.93 4.12
N LEU A 36 6.78 2.63 3.80
CA LEU A 36 7.17 1.81 2.66
C LEU A 36 6.67 0.37 2.82
N LEU A 37 6.79 -0.21 4.01
CA LEU A 37 6.24 -1.52 4.35
C LEU A 37 4.71 -1.55 4.23
N ILE A 38 4.01 -0.51 4.69
CA ILE A 38 2.55 -0.42 4.54
C ILE A 38 2.16 -0.40 3.06
N GLY A 39 2.81 0.43 2.25
CA GLY A 39 2.57 0.47 0.81
C GLY A 39 2.84 -0.89 0.14
N MET A 40 3.93 -1.55 0.53
CA MET A 40 4.29 -2.87 0.02
C MET A 40 3.28 -3.94 0.45
N ALA A 41 2.79 -3.90 1.69
CA ALA A 41 1.77 -4.82 2.21
C ALA A 41 0.40 -4.63 1.55
N LEU A 42 0.04 -3.41 1.13
CA LEU A 42 -1.19 -3.17 0.38
C LEU A 42 -1.10 -3.67 -1.06
N ILE A 43 0.07 -3.51 -1.70
CA ILE A 43 0.27 -3.79 -3.11
C ILE A 43 0.67 -5.25 -3.37
N MET A 44 1.45 -5.89 -2.49
CA MET A 44 1.92 -7.26 -2.69
C MET A 44 0.77 -8.26 -2.90
N PRO A 45 -0.26 -8.31 -2.04
CA PRO A 45 -1.38 -9.23 -2.21
C PRO A 45 -2.05 -9.06 -3.58
N GLN A 46 -2.29 -7.80 -3.97
CA GLN A 46 -2.86 -7.46 -5.28
C GLN A 46 -1.97 -7.92 -6.43
N ALA A 47 -0.64 -7.78 -6.29
CA ALA A 47 0.33 -8.19 -7.29
C ALA A 47 0.49 -9.71 -7.41
N PHE A 48 0.27 -10.46 -6.32
CA PHE A 48 0.22 -11.93 -6.29
C PHE A 48 -1.12 -12.51 -6.75
N GLY A 49 -2.09 -11.66 -7.13
CA GLY A 49 -3.43 -12.11 -7.52
C GLY A 49 -4.29 -12.58 -6.33
N VAL A 50 -3.85 -12.30 -5.10
CA VAL A 50 -4.71 -12.43 -3.92
C VAL A 50 -5.76 -11.34 -4.05
N VAL A 51 -6.98 -11.75 -4.38
CA VAL A 51 -8.13 -10.86 -4.47
C VAL A 51 -8.39 -10.36 -3.06
N LEU A 52 -7.83 -9.19 -2.74
CA LEU A 52 -8.22 -8.47 -1.54
C LEU A 52 -9.73 -8.22 -1.68
N PRO A 53 -10.57 -8.59 -0.71
CA PRO A 53 -12.01 -8.35 -0.79
C PRO A 53 -12.20 -6.90 -1.16
N ASN A 54 -12.82 -6.67 -2.32
CA ASN A 54 -12.87 -5.36 -2.91
C ASN A 54 -13.67 -4.48 -1.93
N PRO A 55 -13.15 -3.36 -1.42
CA PRO A 55 -13.89 -2.54 -0.46
C PRO A 55 -15.24 -2.08 -1.03
N SER A 56 -15.38 -2.01 -2.34
CA SER A 56 -16.66 -1.81 -3.01
C SER A 56 -17.68 -2.93 -2.79
N GLU A 57 -17.25 -4.20 -2.67
CA GLU A 57 -18.12 -5.32 -2.30
C GLU A 57 -18.53 -5.24 -0.83
N ALA A 58 -17.62 -4.84 0.06
CA ALA A 58 -17.95 -4.63 1.47
C ALA A 58 -18.97 -3.49 1.65
N VAL A 59 -18.78 -2.39 0.92
CA VAL A 59 -19.74 -1.29 0.85
C VAL A 59 -21.06 -1.79 0.24
N ALA A 60 -21.04 -2.50 -0.88
CA ALA A 60 -22.24 -3.04 -1.50
C ALA A 60 -23.00 -3.98 -0.55
N ALA A 61 -22.32 -4.84 0.20
CA ALA A 61 -22.95 -5.71 1.20
C ALA A 61 -23.62 -4.92 2.34
N LEU A 62 -23.05 -3.77 2.72
CA LEU A 62 -23.60 -2.89 3.75
C LEU A 62 -24.83 -2.11 3.27
N PHE A 63 -24.84 -1.72 1.99
CA PHE A 63 -25.93 -0.94 1.39
C PHE A 63 -27.03 -1.79 0.72
N ARG A 64 -26.77 -3.07 0.40
CA ARG A 64 -27.77 -4.03 -0.09
C ARG A 64 -29.05 -4.11 0.76
N PRO A 65 -28.99 -4.25 2.10
CA PRO A 65 -30.20 -4.29 2.90
C PRO A 65 -31.00 -2.98 2.88
N LEU A 66 -30.34 -1.84 2.67
CA LEU A 66 -31.03 -0.56 2.47
C LEU A 66 -31.68 -0.46 1.09
N ALA A 67 -31.05 -1.01 0.06
CA ALA A 67 -31.59 -1.03 -1.29
C ALA A 67 -32.84 -1.92 -1.39
N GLU A 68 -32.82 -3.11 -0.77
CA GLU A 68 -33.98 -4.01 -0.71
C GLU A 68 -35.14 -3.48 0.13
N LEU A 69 -34.90 -2.51 1.02
CA LEU A 69 -35.96 -1.83 1.79
C LEU A 69 -36.57 -0.63 1.05
N LEU A 70 -35.92 -0.15 -0.01
CA LEU A 70 -36.36 0.99 -0.81
C LEU A 70 -37.04 0.57 -2.12
N GLU A 71 -36.85 -0.69 -2.57
CA GLU A 71 -37.68 -1.35 -3.59
C GLU A 71 -39.00 -1.87 -3.01
#